data_AF-A0A4Y2RXF7-F1
#
_entry.id   AF-A0A4Y2RXF7-F1
#
_cell.length_a   1.000
_cell.length_b   1.000
_cell.length_c   1.000
_cell.angle_alpha   90.00
_cell.angle_beta   90.00
_cell.angle_gamma   90.00
#
_symmetry.space_group_name_H-M   'P 1'
#
loop_
_entity.id
_entity.type
_entity.pdbx_description
1 polymer ?
#
loop_
_entity_poly.entity_id
_entity_poly.type
_entity_poly.pdbx_seq_one_letter_code
_entity_poly.pdbx_strand_id
1 'polypeptide(L)'
;MLYLREDGEEVKGYISLYLHRSPDDDGPENFPLKYEMSILAADGSTLVSTEFKYTFKRGILYGLMRFVQIDEVFKRRRADYLQQDILTVRCKLWKSEGNLQQATQISARTRIRIEKISFLHVTDSSAHSNQTKSRLS
;
A
#
# COMPACT_ATOMS: atom_id res chain seq x y z
N MET A 1 -4.45 -12.45 -4.51
CA MET A 1 -3.21 -11.97 -3.87
C MET A 1 -3.25 -10.45 -3.79
N LEU A 2 -2.79 -9.83 -2.69
CA LEU A 2 -2.65 -8.37 -2.60
C LEU A 2 -1.24 -7.99 -3.09
N TYR A 3 -1.14 -6.97 -3.95
CA TYR A 3 0.14 -6.44 -4.44
C TYR A 3 0.33 -4.98 -4.05
N LEU A 4 1.55 -4.67 -3.60
CA LEU A 4 2.11 -3.32 -3.49
C LEU A 4 3.01 -3.12 -4.71
N ARG A 5 2.81 -2.04 -5.46
CA ARG A 5 3.64 -1.73 -6.63
C ARG A 5 4.16 -0.30 -6.52
N GLU A 6 5.43 -0.13 -6.86
CA GLU A 6 5.99 1.18 -7.21
C GLU A 6 5.68 1.37 -8.70
N ASP A 7 4.69 2.20 -9.00
CA ASP A 7 4.30 2.48 -10.39
C ASP A 7 5.23 3.55 -11.02
N GLY A 8 5.19 3.68 -12.35
CA GLY A 8 6.07 4.56 -13.12
C GLY A 8 6.00 6.05 -12.74
N GLU A 9 6.79 6.90 -13.39
CA GLU A 9 6.99 8.33 -13.02
C GLU A 9 5.69 9.12 -12.76
N GLU A 10 4.55 8.77 -13.38
CA GLU A 10 3.24 9.40 -13.12
C GLU A 10 2.62 9.11 -11.75
N VAL A 11 3.15 8.15 -10.98
CA VAL A 11 2.60 7.69 -9.69
C VAL A 11 3.61 7.82 -8.55
N LYS A 12 4.78 8.39 -8.85
CA LYS A 12 5.85 8.63 -7.90
C LYS A 12 5.31 9.34 -6.66
N GLY A 13 5.61 8.77 -5.49
CA GLY A 13 5.16 9.32 -4.20
C GLY A 13 3.84 8.77 -3.67
N TYR A 14 3.25 7.74 -4.29
CA TYR A 14 2.09 7.03 -3.74
C TYR A 14 2.37 5.55 -3.52
N ILE A 15 1.71 4.98 -2.51
CA ILE A 15 1.56 3.54 -2.33
C ILE A 15 0.33 3.11 -3.12
N SER A 16 0.50 2.16 -4.04
CA SER A 16 -0.58 1.51 -4.78
C SER A 16 -1.05 0.23 -4.08
N LEU A 17 -2.35 -0.04 -4.09
CA LEU A 17 -2.92 -1.30 -3.56
C LEU A 17 -3.79 -1.97 -4.61
N TYR A 18 -3.54 -3.26 -4.86
CA TYR A 18 -4.30 -4.06 -5.83
C TYR A 18 -4.64 -5.45 -5.32
N LEU A 19 -5.85 -5.91 -5.65
CA LEU A 19 -6.24 -7.32 -5.60
C LEU A 19 -6.06 -7.94 -6.98
N HIS A 20 -5.34 -9.05 -7.02
CA HIS A 20 -5.17 -9.89 -8.20
C HIS A 20 -5.91 -11.21 -8.02
N ARG A 21 -6.73 -11.55 -9.02
CA ARG A 21 -7.32 -12.88 -9.14
C ARG A 21 -6.36 -13.79 -9.90
N SER A 22 -6.08 -14.97 -9.35
CA SER A 22 -5.14 -15.92 -9.94
C SER A 22 -5.54 -16.26 -11.40
N PRO A 23 -4.58 -16.38 -12.33
CA PRO A 23 -4.85 -16.93 -13.66
C PRO A 23 -5.39 -18.37 -13.59
N ASP A 24 -4.93 -19.13 -12.58
CA ASP A 24 -5.28 -20.55 -12.36
C ASP A 24 -6.51 -20.74 -11.44
N ASP A 25 -7.31 -19.69 -11.24
CA ASP A 25 -8.52 -19.78 -10.41
C ASP A 25 -9.64 -20.54 -11.15
N ASP A 26 -10.13 -21.65 -10.58
CA ASP A 26 -11.18 -22.48 -11.20
C ASP A 26 -12.60 -21.86 -11.12
N GLY A 27 -12.73 -20.64 -10.59
CA GLY A 27 -13.99 -19.92 -10.47
C GLY A 27 -14.55 -19.43 -11.82
N PRO A 28 -15.78 -18.89 -11.83
CA PRO A 28 -16.44 -18.37 -13.03
C PRO A 28 -15.62 -17.24 -13.66
N GLU A 29 -15.62 -17.10 -15.00
CA GLU A 29 -14.80 -16.08 -15.68
C GLU A 29 -15.00 -14.68 -15.10
N ASN A 30 -16.26 -14.31 -14.85
CA ASN A 30 -16.64 -13.05 -14.22
C ASN A 30 -17.00 -13.29 -12.75
N PHE A 31 -16.29 -12.62 -11.84
CA PHE A 31 -16.56 -12.70 -10.41
C PHE A 31 -16.85 -11.32 -9.83
N PRO A 32 -18.13 -10.90 -9.74
CA PRO A 32 -18.51 -9.65 -9.10
C PRO A 32 -18.14 -9.68 -7.62
N LEU A 33 -17.35 -8.71 -7.18
CA LEU A 33 -16.90 -8.60 -5.81
C LEU A 33 -16.98 -7.16 -5.34
N LYS A 34 -17.65 -6.96 -4.20
CA LYS A 34 -17.49 -5.73 -3.41
C LYS A 34 -16.39 -5.99 -2.39
N TYR A 35 -15.47 -5.05 -2.22
CA TYR A 35 -14.44 -5.16 -1.18
C TYR A 35 -14.00 -3.77 -0.70
N GLU A 36 -13.42 -3.71 0.49
CA GLU A 36 -12.78 -2.53 1.08
C GLU A 36 -11.30 -2.81 1.25
N MET A 37 -10.46 -1.84 0.92
CA MET A 37 -9.06 -1.80 1.34
C MET A 37 -8.88 -0.67 2.34
N SER A 38 -8.21 -0.96 3.46
CA SER A 38 -7.92 0.00 4.51
C SER A 38 -6.50 -0.15 5.03
N ILE A 39 -5.92 0.96 5.52
CA ILE A 39 -4.71 0.92 6.33
C ILE A 39 -5.10 1.15 7.79
N LEU A 40 -4.50 0.37 8.70
CA LEU A 40 -4.82 0.38 10.12
C LEU A 40 -3.67 0.96 10.96
N ALA A 41 -4.02 1.59 12.06
CA ALA A 41 -3.11 1.98 13.14
C ALA A 41 -2.87 0.81 14.14
N ALA A 42 -2.05 1.05 15.18
CA ALA A 42 -1.78 0.13 16.33
C ALA A 42 -2.98 -0.62 16.81
N ASP A 43 -3.98 0.18 17.14
CA ASP A 43 -5.15 -0.18 17.90
C ASP A 43 -6.18 -0.85 17.01
N GLY A 44 -5.84 -1.08 15.73
CA GLY A 44 -6.73 -1.62 14.72
C GLY A 44 -7.73 -0.60 14.18
N SER A 45 -7.67 0.67 14.61
CA SER A 45 -8.47 1.74 14.04
C SER A 45 -8.08 2.00 12.59
N THR A 46 -9.03 2.49 11.81
CA THR A 46 -8.85 2.71 10.37
C THR A 46 -8.30 4.11 10.13
N LEU A 47 -7.13 4.21 9.49
CA LEU A 47 -6.50 5.49 9.11
C LEU A 47 -7.02 6.03 7.78
N VAL A 48 -7.15 5.12 6.80
CA VAL A 48 -7.69 5.40 5.48
C VAL A 48 -8.41 4.15 4.98
N SER A 49 -9.52 4.35 4.26
CA SER A 49 -10.32 3.27 3.69
C SER A 49 -10.86 3.67 2.33
N THR A 50 -11.02 2.70 1.43
CA THR A 50 -11.72 2.88 0.16
C THR A 50 -12.48 1.62 -0.18
N GLU A 51 -13.75 1.78 -0.54
CA GLU A 51 -14.60 0.71 -1.05
C GLU A 51 -14.50 0.61 -2.57
N PHE A 52 -14.54 -0.61 -3.07
CA PHE A 52 -14.48 -0.95 -4.48
C PHE A 52 -15.58 -1.94 -4.84
N LYS A 53 -16.05 -1.85 -6.08
CA LYS A 53 -16.95 -2.83 -6.69
C LYS A 53 -16.46 -3.10 -8.11
N TYR A 54 -15.91 -4.29 -8.32
CA TYR A 54 -15.39 -4.72 -9.63
C TYR A 54 -15.90 -6.10 -9.98
N THR A 55 -15.94 -6.39 -11.28
CA THR A 55 -16.09 -7.75 -11.80
C THR A 55 -14.70 -8.28 -12.12
N PHE A 56 -14.20 -9.16 -11.26
CA PHE A 56 -12.84 -9.70 -11.37
C PHE A 56 -12.75 -10.74 -12.47
N LYS A 57 -11.80 -10.55 -13.39
CA LYS A 57 -11.34 -11.54 -14.36
C LYS A 57 -10.03 -12.17 -13.92
N ARG A 58 -9.79 -13.41 -14.33
CA ARG A 58 -8.55 -14.15 -14.03
C ARG A 58 -7.33 -13.42 -14.60
N GLY A 59 -6.24 -13.37 -13.84
CA GLY A 59 -4.99 -12.72 -14.24
C GLY A 59 -5.01 -11.19 -14.23
N ILE A 60 -6.11 -10.56 -13.82
CA ILE A 60 -6.26 -9.09 -13.83
C ILE A 60 -6.14 -8.51 -12.41
N LEU A 61 -5.48 -7.36 -12.32
CA LEU A 61 -5.34 -6.56 -11.09
C LEU A 61 -6.43 -5.49 -11.01
N TYR A 62 -7.03 -5.33 -9.83
CA TYR A 62 -8.04 -4.33 -9.53
C TYR A 62 -7.70 -3.61 -8.23
N GLY A 63 -7.77 -2.28 -8.22
CA GLY A 63 -7.38 -1.50 -7.05
C GLY A 63 -7.14 -0.04 -7.38
N LEU A 64 -6.31 0.61 -6.56
CA LEU A 64 -6.04 2.03 -6.66
C LEU A 64 -4.54 2.30 -6.72
N MET A 65 -4.16 2.95 -7.82
CA MET A 65 -2.78 3.35 -8.13
C MET A 65 -2.27 4.46 -7.20
N ARG A 66 -3.16 5.31 -6.68
CA ARG A 66 -2.81 6.40 -5.76
C ARG A 66 -3.58 6.26 -4.47
N PHE A 67 -3.31 5.19 -3.71
CA PHE A 67 -4.08 4.88 -2.50
C PHE A 67 -3.71 5.81 -1.33
N VAL A 68 -2.42 5.92 -1.00
CA VAL A 68 -1.95 6.86 0.03
C VAL A 68 -0.60 7.45 -0.37
N GLN A 69 -0.35 8.72 0.00
CA GLN A 69 0.94 9.36 -0.26
C GLN A 69 2.03 8.76 0.62
N ILE A 70 3.18 8.47 0.02
CA ILE A 70 4.39 8.00 0.73
C ILE A 70 4.83 9.04 1.76
N ASP A 71 4.81 10.34 1.43
CA ASP A 71 5.20 11.39 2.37
C ASP A 71 4.27 11.47 3.59
N GLU A 72 2.99 11.17 3.41
CA GLU A 72 2.05 11.07 4.52
C GLU A 72 2.43 9.91 5.45
N VAL A 73 2.73 8.74 4.88
CA VAL A 73 3.05 7.50 5.60
C VAL A 73 4.42 7.55 6.27
N PHE A 74 5.45 8.06 5.59
CA PHE A 74 6.84 7.95 6.05
C PHE A 74 7.39 9.22 6.71
N LYS A 75 6.79 10.40 6.46
CA LYS A 75 7.27 11.68 7.02
C LYS A 75 6.28 12.27 8.02
N ARG A 76 5.05 12.54 7.59
CA ARG A 76 4.09 13.34 8.37
C ARG A 76 3.44 12.54 9.50
N ARG A 77 2.97 11.33 9.20
CA ARG A 77 2.17 10.51 10.12
C ARG A 77 2.80 9.14 10.35
N ARG A 78 4.14 9.09 10.33
CA ARG A 78 4.88 7.83 10.47
C ARG A 78 4.51 7.02 11.71
N ALA A 79 4.32 7.66 12.85
CA ALA A 79 3.95 6.97 14.09
C ALA A 79 2.56 6.30 14.02
N ASP A 80 1.64 6.88 13.23
CA ASP A 80 0.30 6.36 13.05
C ASP A 80 0.33 5.14 12.10
N TYR A 81 1.01 5.30 10.96
CA TYR A 81 0.99 4.35 9.86
C TYR A 81 1.99 3.18 9.99
N LEU A 82 3.17 3.43 10.57
CA LEU A 82 4.32 2.52 10.56
C LEU A 82 4.74 2.15 11.97
N GLN A 83 4.04 1.18 12.53
CA GLN A 83 4.31 0.74 13.87
C GLN A 83 5.33 -0.35 13.90
N GLN A 84 6.44 -0.14 14.62
CA GLN A 84 7.59 -1.03 14.56
C GLN A 84 8.02 -1.26 13.09
N ASP A 85 7.89 -0.20 12.27
CA ASP A 85 8.15 -0.22 10.82
C ASP A 85 7.22 -1.15 10.00
N ILE A 86 6.03 -1.48 10.53
CA ILE A 86 5.02 -2.31 9.87
C ILE A 86 3.85 -1.45 9.39
N LEU A 87 3.58 -1.49 8.07
CA LEU A 87 2.34 -0.97 7.48
C LEU A 87 1.27 -2.07 7.48
N THR A 88 0.16 -1.86 8.18
CA THR A 88 -0.92 -2.85 8.23
C THR A 88 -2.02 -2.51 7.23
N VAL A 89 -2.18 -3.36 6.21
CA VAL A 89 -3.28 -3.27 5.25
C VAL A 89 -4.34 -4.32 5.57
N ARG A 90 -5.61 -3.93 5.58
CA ARG A 90 -6.76 -4.81 5.72
C ARG A 90 -7.60 -4.78 4.45
N CYS A 91 -7.96 -5.96 3.96
CA CYS A 91 -8.93 -6.14 2.91
C CYS A 91 -10.17 -6.84 3.48
N LYS A 92 -11.36 -6.25 3.31
CA LYS A 92 -12.64 -6.89 3.63
C LYS A 92 -13.38 -7.21 2.35
N LEU A 93 -13.80 -8.45 2.18
CA LEU A 93 -14.55 -8.90 1.01
C LEU A 93 -16.01 -9.09 1.43
N TRP A 94 -16.94 -8.60 0.61
CA TRP A 94 -18.36 -8.91 0.78
C TRP A 94 -18.82 -9.80 -0.36
N LYS A 95 -19.44 -10.93 -0.02
CA LYS A 95 -20.22 -11.68 -1.01
C LYS A 95 -21.46 -10.87 -1.34
N SER A 96 -21.76 -10.68 -2.62
CA SER A 96 -23.04 -10.15 -3.07
C SER A 96 -24.17 -11.12 -2.69
N GLU A 97 -25.36 -10.59 -2.42
CA GLU A 97 -26.57 -11.38 -2.15
C GLU A 97 -26.81 -12.39 -3.28
N GLY A 98 -26.58 -13.67 -2.98
CA GLY A 98 -26.66 -14.76 -3.95
C GLY A 98 -26.25 -16.10 -3.33
N ASN A 99 -27.27 -16.85 -2.88
CA ASN A 99 -27.24 -18.18 -2.28
C ASN A 99 -26.31 -18.41 -1.07
N LEU A 100 -26.94 -18.33 0.10
CA LEU A 100 -26.48 -18.74 1.42
C LEU A 100 -26.23 -20.25 1.46
N GLN A 101 -25.07 -20.70 0.98
CA GLN A 101 -24.48 -21.96 1.43
C GLN A 101 -23.35 -21.57 2.40
N GLN A 102 -23.70 -21.63 3.69
CA GLN A 102 -22.85 -21.61 4.89
C GLN A 102 -21.36 -21.27 4.63
N ALA A 103 -20.99 -19.99 4.76
CA ALA A 103 -19.62 -19.56 4.52
C ALA A 103 -18.92 -19.21 5.84
N THR A 104 -18.01 -20.09 6.26
CA THR A 104 -16.96 -19.83 7.24
C THR A 104 -16.23 -18.52 6.89
N GLN A 105 -16.01 -17.64 7.87
CA GLN A 105 -15.19 -16.45 7.70
C GLN A 105 -13.80 -16.86 7.21
N ILE A 106 -13.49 -16.65 5.93
CA ILE A 106 -12.15 -16.93 5.39
C ILE A 106 -11.28 -15.70 5.67
N SER A 107 -10.48 -15.80 6.74
CA SER A 107 -9.42 -14.83 7.03
C SER A 107 -8.12 -15.30 6.38
N ALA A 108 -7.66 -14.59 5.36
CA ALA A 108 -6.36 -14.83 4.74
C ALA A 108 -5.41 -13.68 5.10
N ARG A 109 -4.32 -13.98 5.81
CA ARG A 109 -3.26 -13.01 6.11
C ARG A 109 -2.11 -13.21 5.14
N THR A 110 -1.97 -12.31 4.17
CA THR A 110 -0.78 -12.26 3.31
C THR A 110 0.26 -11.36 3.99
N ARG A 111 1.43 -11.91 4.32
CA ARG A 111 2.58 -11.10 4.81
C ARG A 111 3.41 -10.68 3.59
N ILE A 112 3.18 -9.46 3.11
CA ILE A 112 4.05 -8.86 2.10
C ILE A 112 5.26 -8.30 2.83
N ARG A 113 6.43 -8.95 2.72
CA ARG A 113 7.69 -8.29 3.10
C ARG A 113 7.94 -7.22 2.06
N ILE A 114 7.94 -5.95 2.46
CA ILE A 114 8.53 -4.89 1.65
C ILE A 114 10.03 -5.17 1.63
N GLU A 115 10.57 -5.62 0.50
CA GLU A 115 12.02 -5.66 0.28
C GLU A 115 12.52 -4.22 0.17
N LYS A 116 12.83 -3.62 1.33
CA LYS A 116 13.69 -2.44 1.52
C LYS A 116 13.71 -1.43 0.36
N ILE A 117 12.84 -0.41 0.41
CA ILE A 117 13.00 0.79 -0.42
C ILE A 117 14.18 1.59 0.16
N SER A 118 15.29 1.67 -0.57
CA SER A 118 16.48 2.42 -0.17
C SER A 118 16.49 3.76 -0.92
N PHE A 119 16.41 4.88 -0.21
CA PHE A 119 16.52 6.22 -0.80
C PHE A 119 17.96 6.73 -0.68
N LEU A 120 18.57 7.13 -1.80
CA LEU A 120 19.79 7.93 -1.77
C LEU A 120 19.38 9.41 -1.63
N HIS A 121 19.50 9.97 -0.43
CA HIS A 121 19.34 11.41 -0.24
C HIS A 121 20.67 12.09 -0.56
N VAL A 122 20.84 12.53 -1.82
CA VAL A 122 21.95 13.43 -2.16
C VAL A 122 21.58 14.79 -1.57
N THR A 123 22.27 15.17 -0.50
CA THR A 123 22.25 16.55 0.00
C THR A 123 23.31 17.32 -0.75
N ASP A 124 22.91 18.23 -1.64
CA ASP A 124 23.83 19.24 -2.15
C ASP A 124 24.13 20.19 -0.99
N SER A 125 25.26 19.96 -0.31
CA SER A 125 25.85 20.97 0.56
C SER A 125 26.42 22.08 -0.32
N SER A 126 25.65 23.14 -0.52
CA SER A 126 26.21 24.41 -1.00
C SER A 126 26.94 25.09 0.15
N ALA A 127 28.26 25.21 0.03
CA ALA A 127 29.08 26.02 0.94
C ALA A 127 29.99 26.95 0.13
N HIS A 128 29.51 28.18 -0.08
CA HIS A 128 30.38 29.33 -0.31
C HIS A 128 30.70 29.97 1.05
N SER A 129 31.96 29.93 1.48
CA SER A 129 32.71 31.06 2.04
C SER A 129 34.09 30.62 2.52
N ASN A 130 35.12 30.88 1.71
CA ASN A 130 36.50 30.89 2.21
C ASN A 130 36.77 32.28 2.80
N GLN A 131 36.68 32.41 4.13
CA GLN A 131 37.48 33.36 4.87
C GLN A 131 38.44 32.59 5.77
N THR A 132 39.67 32.41 5.30
CA THR A 132 40.76 31.94 6.17
C THR A 132 41.53 33.16 6.65
N LYS A 133 41.28 33.53 7.91
CA LYS A 133 42.24 34.28 8.73
C LYS A 133 43.50 33.40 8.89
N SER A 134 44.68 33.97 8.66
CA SER A 134 45.93 33.43 9.22
C SER A 134 46.63 34.52 10.02
N ARG A 135 46.95 34.22 11.28
CA ARG A 135 47.91 34.97 12.10
C ARG A 135 48.66 33.97 13.00
N LEU A 136 49.95 34.27 13.18
CA LEU A 136 50.95 33.73 14.10
C LEU A 136 51.68 32.50 13.55
N SER A 137 53.01 32.49 13.39
CA SER A 137 54.06 33.13 14.20
C SER A 137 55.20 33.68 13.34
#